data_AF-A0A954R502-F1
#
_entry.id   AF-A0A954R502-F1
#
_cell.length_a   1.000
_cell.length_b   1.000
_cell.length_c   1.000
_cell.angle_alpha   90.00
_cell.angle_beta   90.00
_cell.angle_gamma   90.00
#
_symmetry.space_group_name_H-M   'P 1'
#
loop_
_entity.id
_entity.type
_entity.pdbx_description
1 polymer ?
#
loop_
_entity_poly.entity_id
_entity_poly.type
_entity_poly.pdbx_seq_one_letter_code
_entity_poly.pdbx_strand_id
1 'polypeptide(L)'
;MFSKSIRFAFVAGCALSILVAPSRADDPAVRLKAGIIGMDAHALAWTKILNDPLVSGELAEMIVVAAYPGGSPDIPQSMELLNAHVEPVAAMGVEIVDSIDELIQKVD
;
A
#
# COMPACT_ATOMS: atom_id res chain seq x y z
N MET A 1 -67.17 -1.91 -32.56
CA MET A 1 -68.03 -1.22 -31.57
C MET A 1 -67.14 -0.34 -30.71
N PHE A 2 -67.62 0.87 -30.43
CA PHE A 2 -66.94 2.06 -29.92
C PHE A 2 -66.23 1.93 -28.55
N SER A 3 -65.07 2.59 -28.47
CA SER A 3 -64.67 3.64 -27.50
C SER A 3 -64.43 3.36 -26.00
N LYS A 4 -63.32 3.97 -25.54
CA LYS A 4 -63.01 4.61 -24.22
C LYS A 4 -61.81 3.96 -23.52
N SER A 5 -60.85 4.63 -22.91
CA SER A 5 -60.33 6.01 -22.88
C SER A 5 -59.06 5.93 -22.02
N ILE A 6 -57.97 6.53 -22.51
CA ILE A 6 -56.89 7.26 -21.80
C ILE A 6 -56.77 7.09 -20.27
N ARG A 7 -55.55 6.72 -19.82
CA ARG A 7 -54.72 7.50 -18.88
C ARG A 7 -53.28 6.98 -18.87
N PHE A 8 -52.44 7.55 -19.74
CA PHE A 8 -50.99 7.51 -19.59
C PHE A 8 -50.62 8.37 -18.37
N ALA A 9 -50.25 7.74 -17.27
CA ALA A 9 -49.53 8.43 -16.21
C ALA A 9 -48.08 8.58 -16.66
N PHE A 10 -47.76 9.75 -17.22
CA PHE A 10 -46.38 10.15 -17.51
C PHE A 10 -45.72 10.48 -16.17
N VAL A 11 -45.07 9.49 -15.55
CA VAL A 11 -44.16 9.76 -14.43
C VAL A 11 -42.92 10.40 -15.05
N ALA A 12 -42.82 11.72 -14.93
CA ALA A 12 -41.60 12.44 -15.23
C ALA A 12 -40.52 12.01 -14.23
N GLY A 13 -39.74 10.99 -14.61
CA GLY A 13 -38.55 10.59 -13.87
C GLY A 13 -37.51 11.68 -14.00
N CYS A 14 -37.27 12.43 -12.93
CA CYS A 14 -36.08 13.27 -12.80
C CYS A 14 -34.85 12.35 -12.84
N ALA A 15 -34.23 12.24 -14.01
CA ALA A 15 -32.92 11.63 -14.14
C ALA A 15 -31.90 12.58 -13.47
N LEU A 16 -31.60 12.30 -12.20
CA LEU A 16 -30.48 12.93 -11.52
C LEU A 16 -29.19 12.30 -12.08
N SER A 17 -28.69 12.87 -13.16
CA SER A 17 -27.36 12.53 -13.68
C SER A 17 -26.33 12.97 -12.65
N ILE A 18 -25.90 12.05 -11.79
CA ILE A 18 -24.72 12.24 -10.95
C ILE A 18 -23.56 12.38 -11.93
N LEU A 19 -23.04 13.60 -12.05
CA LEU A 19 -21.80 13.88 -12.75
C LEU A 19 -20.67 13.24 -11.93
N VAL A 20 -20.39 11.96 -12.18
CA VAL A 20 -19.15 11.34 -11.70
C VAL A 20 -18.04 12.03 -12.47
N ALA A 21 -17.39 13.00 -11.83
CA ALA A 21 -16.14 13.52 -12.33
C ALA A 21 -15.21 12.31 -12.50
N PRO A 22 -14.49 12.18 -13.64
CA PRO A 22 -13.46 11.17 -13.73
C PRO A 22 -12.50 11.45 -12.57
N SER A 23 -12.37 10.47 -11.66
CA SER A 23 -11.24 10.49 -10.73
C SER A 23 -10.02 10.62 -11.61
N ARG A 24 -9.25 11.69 -11.42
CA ARG A 24 -7.93 11.78 -12.01
C ARG A 24 -7.22 10.53 -11.52
N ALA A 25 -6.99 9.57 -12.42
CA ALA A 25 -6.02 8.54 -12.16
C ALA A 25 -4.73 9.35 -12.03
N ASP A 26 -4.26 9.52 -10.79
CA ASP A 26 -2.90 9.95 -10.58
C ASP A 26 -2.06 8.96 -11.39
N ASP A 27 -1.33 9.47 -12.39
CA ASP A 27 -0.20 8.71 -12.96
C ASP A 27 0.53 8.12 -11.76
N PRO A 28 0.91 6.82 -11.76
CA PRO A 28 1.56 6.24 -10.61
C PRO A 28 2.77 7.10 -10.30
N ALA A 29 2.66 7.92 -9.24
CA ALA A 29 3.73 8.78 -8.81
C ALA A 29 4.94 7.86 -8.61
N VAL A 30 6.10 8.27 -9.14
CA VAL A 30 7.34 7.54 -8.87
C VAL A 30 7.48 7.49 -7.36
N ARG A 31 7.23 6.32 -6.76
CA ARG A 31 7.26 6.16 -5.31
C ARG A 31 8.70 6.29 -4.84
N LEU A 32 8.90 7.02 -3.74
CA LEU A 32 10.18 7.05 -3.04
C LEU A 32 10.53 5.64 -2.57
N LYS A 33 11.73 5.19 -2.91
CA LYS A 33 12.28 3.89 -2.51
C LYS A 33 12.85 4.03 -1.11
N ALA A 34 12.21 3.41 -0.13
CA ALA A 34 12.66 3.40 1.25
C ALA A 34 13.45 2.14 1.60
N GLY A 35 14.40 2.31 2.52
CA GLY A 35 15.14 1.24 3.16
C GLY A 35 14.82 1.12 4.64
N ILE A 36 14.95 -0.08 5.19
CA ILE A 36 14.85 -0.33 6.63
C ILE A 36 16.20 -0.81 7.18
N ILE A 37 16.61 -0.29 8.33
CA ILE A 37 17.76 -0.77 9.11
C ILE A 37 17.21 -1.25 10.45
N GLY A 38 17.32 -2.55 10.73
CA GLY A 38 16.77 -3.14 11.95
C GLY A 38 15.36 -3.70 11.75
N MET A 39 15.20 -5.00 11.99
CA MET A 39 14.00 -5.79 11.72
C MET A 39 13.49 -6.51 12.96
N ASP A 40 14.10 -6.26 14.11
CA ASP A 40 13.77 -6.80 15.42
C ASP A 40 12.63 -6.07 16.15
N ALA A 41 12.10 -4.97 15.58
CA ALA A 41 10.98 -4.21 16.14
C ALA A 41 9.87 -3.92 15.12
N HIS A 42 9.89 -2.77 14.45
CA HIS A 42 8.75 -2.25 13.68
C HIS A 42 8.80 -2.50 12.16
N ALA A 43 9.88 -3.10 11.66
CA ALA A 43 10.08 -3.27 10.22
C ALA A 43 8.92 -3.98 9.52
N LEU A 44 8.45 -5.09 10.10
CA LEU A 44 7.34 -5.86 9.52
C LEU A 44 6.05 -5.04 9.43
N ALA A 45 5.72 -4.28 10.48
CA ALA A 45 4.50 -3.48 10.51
C ALA A 45 4.56 -2.33 9.49
N TRP A 46 5.68 -1.61 9.42
CA TRP A 46 5.85 -0.53 8.44
C TRP A 46 5.86 -1.05 7.01
N THR A 47 6.55 -2.17 6.75
CA THR A 47 6.55 -2.78 5.42
C THR A 47 5.15 -3.19 5.00
N LYS A 48 4.35 -3.78 5.91
CA LYS A 48 2.95 -4.11 5.63
C LYS A 48 2.12 -2.88 5.25
N ILE A 49 2.33 -1.74 5.93
CA ILE A 49 1.58 -0.50 5.65
C ILE A 49 1.98 0.09 4.29
N LEU A 50 3.29 0.20 4.03
CA LEU A 50 3.82 0.93 2.86
C LEU A 50 3.77 0.09 1.58
N ASN A 51 3.87 -1.24 1.69
CA ASN A 51 3.78 -2.14 0.54
C ASN A 51 2.36 -2.69 0.33
N ASP A 52 1.37 -2.27 1.13
CA ASP A 52 -0.04 -2.62 0.89
C ASP A 52 -0.49 -2.04 -0.46
N PRO A 53 -0.98 -2.84 -1.42
CA PRO A 53 -1.48 -2.32 -2.70
C PRO A 53 -2.68 -1.38 -2.56
N LEU A 54 -3.35 -1.35 -1.40
CA LEU A 54 -4.48 -0.47 -1.08
C LEU A 54 -4.08 0.77 -0.27
N VAL A 55 -2.79 0.96 0.02
CA VAL A 55 -2.30 2.17 0.68
C VAL A 55 -2.66 3.41 -0.14
N SER A 56 -3.00 4.51 0.54
CA SER A 56 -3.45 5.75 -0.10
C SER A 56 -2.92 6.99 0.63
N GLY A 57 -3.04 8.15 -0.02
CA GLY A 57 -2.50 9.42 0.48
C GLY A 57 -0.97 9.41 0.50
N GLU A 58 -0.39 10.16 1.43
CA GLU A 58 1.07 10.35 1.55
C GLU A 58 1.82 9.02 1.76
N LEU A 59 1.20 8.02 2.36
CA LEU A 59 1.82 6.70 2.57
C LEU A 59 2.00 5.92 1.26
N ALA A 60 1.20 6.22 0.22
CA ALA A 60 1.32 5.59 -1.09
C ALA A 60 2.45 6.18 -1.95
N GLU A 61 3.04 7.29 -1.51
CA GLU A 61 4.15 7.96 -2.18
C GLU A 61 5.50 7.28 -1.88
N MET A 62 5.52 6.24 -1.05
CA MET A 62 6.72 5.51 -0.65
C MET A 62 6.51 4.00 -0.75
N ILE A 63 7.59 3.26 -0.99
CA ILE A 63 7.60 1.80 -1.01
C ILE A 63 8.90 1.29 -0.39
N VAL A 64 8.82 0.30 0.50
CA VAL A 64 10.01 -0.36 1.05
C VAL A 64 10.54 -1.32 -0.01
N VAL A 65 11.80 -1.13 -0.43
CA VAL A 65 12.41 -1.95 -1.49
C VAL A 65 13.58 -2.79 -1.00
N ALA A 66 14.24 -2.38 0.07
CA ALA A 66 15.38 -3.10 0.64
C ALA A 66 15.41 -2.96 2.17
N ALA A 67 15.99 -3.96 2.85
CA ALA A 67 16.15 -3.95 4.29
C ALA A 67 17.46 -4.62 4.70
N TYR A 68 18.19 -3.97 5.61
CA TYR A 68 19.27 -4.59 6.35
C TYR A 68 18.69 -5.16 7.67
N PRO A 69 18.79 -6.48 7.92
CA PRO A 69 18.14 -7.14 9.05
C PRO A 69 18.39 -6.44 10.38
N GLY A 70 19.63 -6.35 10.88
CA GLY A 70 19.96 -5.64 12.12
C GLY A 70 19.20 -6.10 13.38
N GLY A 71 19.86 -6.12 14.53
CA GLY A 71 19.21 -6.46 15.79
C GLY A 71 20.11 -6.15 16.97
N SER A 72 19.64 -6.49 18.17
CA SER A 72 20.33 -6.31 19.44
C SER A 72 20.72 -7.69 20.00
N PRO A 73 21.94 -8.21 19.72
CA PRO A 73 22.32 -9.58 20.05
C PRO A 73 22.31 -9.89 21.56
N ASP A 74 22.40 -8.86 22.38
CA ASP A 74 22.34 -8.89 23.84
C ASP A 74 20.92 -8.99 24.39
N ILE A 75 19.89 -8.81 23.55
CA ILE A 75 18.48 -8.88 23.91
C ILE A 75 17.85 -10.11 23.23
N PRO A 76 17.57 -11.20 23.97
CA PRO A 76 17.01 -12.42 23.38
C PRO A 76 15.72 -12.19 22.57
N GLN A 77 14.82 -11.36 23.10
CA GLN A 77 13.56 -11.01 22.42
C GLN A 77 13.80 -10.29 21.07
N SER A 78 14.85 -9.48 20.96
CA SER A 78 15.21 -8.82 19.69
C SER A 78 15.57 -9.87 18.63
N MET A 79 16.41 -10.84 18.99
CA MET A 79 16.79 -11.92 18.07
C MET A 79 15.62 -12.84 17.69
N GLU A 80 14.70 -13.11 18.63
CA GLU A 80 13.46 -13.84 18.35
C GLU A 80 12.59 -13.11 17.31
N LEU A 81 12.37 -11.81 17.50
CA LEU A 81 11.60 -10.98 16.57
C LEU A 81 12.28 -10.85 15.21
N LEU A 82 13.60 -10.63 15.20
CA LEU A 82 14.39 -10.58 13.97
C LEU A 82 14.17 -11.84 13.12
N ASN A 83 14.35 -13.02 13.73
CA ASN A 83 14.14 -14.29 13.04
C ASN A 83 12.70 -14.48 12.54
N ALA A 84 11.72 -13.98 13.28
CA ALA A 84 10.31 -14.05 12.90
C ALA A 84 9.90 -13.03 11.83
N HIS A 85 10.64 -11.93 11.65
CA HIS A 85 10.26 -10.84 10.75
C HIS A 85 10.97 -10.86 9.39
N VAL A 86 12.17 -11.47 9.27
CA VAL A 86 12.95 -11.47 8.03
C VAL A 86 12.20 -12.09 6.86
N GLU A 87 11.69 -13.32 7.03
CA GLU A 87 10.98 -14.02 5.94
C GLU A 87 9.68 -13.30 5.53
N PRO A 88 8.81 -12.85 6.46
CA PRO A 88 7.60 -12.12 6.07
C PRO A 88 7.88 -10.81 5.33
N VAL A 89 8.96 -10.11 5.67
CA VAL A 89 9.37 -8.89 4.95
C VAL A 89 9.89 -9.22 3.56
N ALA A 90 10.75 -10.23 3.43
CA ALA A 90 11.25 -10.69 2.13
C ALA A 90 10.09 -11.16 1.21
N ALA A 91 9.09 -11.84 1.77
CA ALA A 91 7.90 -12.29 1.04
C ALA A 91 7.06 -11.13 0.45
N MET A 92 7.21 -9.91 0.95
CA MET A 92 6.58 -8.70 0.41
C MET A 92 7.40 -8.03 -0.71
N GLY A 93 8.41 -8.73 -1.26
CA GLY A 93 9.25 -8.25 -2.35
C GLY A 93 10.36 -7.29 -1.92
N VAL A 94 10.64 -7.20 -0.61
CA VAL A 94 11.74 -6.41 -0.06
C VAL A 94 13.04 -7.20 -0.17
N GLU A 95 14.07 -6.62 -0.77
CA GLU A 95 15.39 -7.23 -0.84
C GLU A 95 16.09 -7.19 0.52
N ILE A 96 16.50 -8.34 1.05
CA ILE A 96 17.30 -8.41 2.27
C ILE A 96 18.78 -8.30 1.89
N VAL A 97 19.46 -7.28 2.39
CA VAL A 97 20.87 -6.98 2.09
C VAL A 97 21.79 -7.24 3.28
N ASP A 98 23.07 -7.46 3.00
CA ASP A 98 24.05 -7.86 4.02
C ASP A 98 24.81 -6.67 4.64
N SER A 99 24.64 -5.47 4.08
CA SER A 99 25.28 -4.25 4.60
C SER A 99 24.47 -2.97 4.38
N ILE A 100 24.74 -1.96 5.20
CA ILE A 100 24.18 -0.61 5.03
C ILE A 100 24.68 0.01 3.72
N ASP A 101 25.92 -0.26 3.30
CA ASP A 101 26.47 0.23 2.03
C ASP A 101 25.69 -0.30 0.83
N GLU A 102 25.27 -1.57 0.84
CA GLU A 102 24.38 -2.13 -0.19
C GLU A 102 22.97 -1.53 -0.12
N LEU A 103 22.45 -1.28 1.09
CA LEU A 103 21.14 -0.69 1.29
C LEU A 103 21.04 0.70 0.63
N ILE A 104 22.02 1.57 0.88
CA ILE A 104 22.00 2.95 0.38
C ILE A 104 22.09 3.05 -1.15
N GLN A 105 22.57 2.01 -1.83
CA GLN A 105 22.59 1.96 -3.31
C GLN A 105 21.21 1.67 -3.93
N LYS A 106 20.24 1.22 -3.13
CA LYS A 106 18.93 0.74 -3.61
C LYS A 106 17.80 1.73 -3.36
N VAL A 107 17.99 2.64 -2.41
CA VAL A 107 16.98 3.58 -1.90
C VAL A 107 17.17 4.98 -2.49
N ASP A 108 16.23 5.88 -2.23
CA ASP A 108 16.31 7.30 -2.63
C ASP A 108 16.80 8.20 -1.48
#